data_AF-A0A838Q237-F1
#
_entry.id   AF-A0A838Q237-F1
#
_cell.length_a   1.000
_cell.length_b   1.000
_cell.length_c   1.000
_cell.angle_alpha   90.00
_cell.angle_beta   90.00
_cell.angle_gamma   90.00
#
_symmetry.space_group_name_H-M   'P 1'
#
loop_
_entity.id
_entity.type
_entity.pdbx_description
1 polymer ?
#
loop_
_entity_poly.entity_id
_entity_poly.type
_entity_poly.pdbx_seq_one_letter_code
_entity_poly.pdbx_strand_id
1 'polypeptide(L)'
;MLGETLNAPSAAPIPSGTRRLPRHLLYSIFARIGGSGLDTDAFEALRASHRGRFLGQAIAYDNRQKEIPAALIYSLRWHPVRLLSFLDSPYYYGAKKKYLDTVAARQLATGRYDLFHSWSGDCLQSLRVARKRRIPSLVEIPTWHRDRGKIARSASSAPVHQSWKQKLLLDRERYLEEYDLADLLVVLSEKAAQTFRVQGFPEEKLFYLPRGVDVQRFRPGRRPPLFRAVFSGALIERKGIHHLLEAWHRLALKDAELWLVGAVHDEAKPHLKRFWRDNIRVVGFAKKPEEYLSQGTIHVFPSQCEGSAK
;
A
#
# COMPACT_ATOMS: atom_id res chain seq x y z
N MET A 1 7.74 28.68 -18.61
CA MET A 1 8.51 28.43 -17.39
C MET A 1 8.71 26.93 -17.27
N LEU A 2 9.94 26.44 -17.44
CA LEU A 2 10.27 25.05 -17.10
C LEU A 2 10.01 24.90 -15.59
N GLY A 3 9.08 24.02 -15.22
CA GLY A 3 8.82 23.74 -13.82
C GLY A 3 10.09 23.19 -13.18
N GLU A 4 10.51 23.80 -12.07
CA GLU A 4 11.58 23.26 -11.24
C GLU A 4 11.24 21.81 -10.90
N THR A 5 12.04 20.87 -11.40
CA THR A 5 12.00 19.50 -10.93
C THR A 5 12.40 19.54 -9.46
N LEU A 6 11.43 19.32 -8.57
CA LEU A 6 11.67 19.07 -7.15
C LEU A 6 12.66 17.90 -7.06
N ASN A 7 13.92 18.22 -6.80
CA ASN A 7 14.95 17.23 -6.54
C ASN A 7 14.46 16.33 -5.42
N ALA A 8 14.67 15.02 -5.55
CA ALA A 8 14.42 14.12 -4.43
C ALA A 8 15.22 14.65 -3.23
N PRO A 9 14.65 14.68 -2.01
CA PRO A 9 15.40 15.10 -0.83
C PRO A 9 16.67 14.27 -0.76
N SER A 10 17.79 14.92 -0.40
CA SER A 10 19.09 14.27 -0.28
C SER A 10 18.92 13.03 0.60
N ALA A 11 19.28 11.85 0.08
CA ALA A 11 19.25 10.64 0.87
C ALA A 11 20.10 10.89 2.11
N ALA A 12 19.52 10.67 3.30
CA ALA A 12 20.28 10.76 4.54
C ALA A 12 21.55 9.91 4.37
N PRO A 13 22.74 10.47 4.70
CA PRO A 13 23.98 9.74 4.55
C PRO A 13 23.87 8.42 5.31
N ILE A 14 23.98 7.31 4.58
CA ILE A 14 23.96 5.98 5.19
C ILE A 14 25.19 5.90 6.10
N PRO A 15 25.03 5.68 7.42
CA PRO A 15 26.17 5.61 8.33
C PRO A 15 27.20 4.61 7.82
N SER A 16 28.48 5.01 7.83
CA SER A 16 29.63 4.26 7.32
C SER A 16 30.01 3.03 8.15
N GLY A 17 29.11 2.53 9.00
CA GLY A 17 29.31 1.31 9.79
C GLY A 17 29.23 0.05 8.93
N THR A 18 29.88 -1.02 9.40
CA THR A 18 29.69 -2.38 8.87
C THR A 18 28.20 -2.72 8.82
N ARG A 19 27.65 -2.82 7.62
CA ARG A 19 26.25 -3.20 7.40
C ARG A 19 26.03 -4.62 7.87
N ARG A 20 25.42 -4.78 9.04
CA ARG A 20 25.02 -6.08 9.57
C ARG A 20 23.58 -6.34 9.12
N LEU A 21 23.43 -7.18 8.11
CA LEU A 21 22.12 -7.71 7.73
C LEU A 21 21.60 -8.65 8.83
N PRO A 22 20.27 -8.78 8.99
CA PRO A 22 19.70 -9.82 9.82
C PRO A 22 20.08 -11.21 9.27
N ARG A 23 19.93 -12.25 10.09
CA ARG A 23 20.12 -13.64 9.68
C ARG A 23 18.81 -14.27 9.21
N HIS A 24 17.71 -13.95 9.88
CA HIS A 24 16.39 -14.54 9.64
C HIS A 24 15.27 -13.50 9.81
N LEU A 25 14.88 -12.90 8.69
CA LEU A 25 13.71 -12.03 8.60
C LEU A 25 12.42 -12.85 8.60
N LEU A 26 11.47 -12.47 9.47
CA LEU A 26 10.05 -12.78 9.29
C LEU A 26 9.36 -11.60 8.61
N TYR A 27 8.78 -11.83 7.43
CA TYR A 27 7.97 -10.86 6.71
C TYR A 27 6.49 -11.25 6.76
N SER A 28 5.58 -10.30 6.96
CA SER A 28 4.14 -10.56 6.90
C SER A 28 3.39 -9.44 6.19
N ILE A 29 2.39 -9.77 5.38
CA ILE A 29 1.56 -8.77 4.70
C ILE A 29 0.13 -9.26 4.48
N PHE A 30 -0.86 -8.37 4.68
CA PHE A 30 -2.23 -8.58 4.26
C PHE A 30 -2.41 -8.37 2.75
N ALA A 31 -1.67 -9.13 1.95
CA ALA A 31 -1.73 -9.08 0.50
C ALA A 31 -1.31 -10.43 -0.08
N ARG A 32 -1.16 -10.50 -1.41
CA ARG A 32 -0.49 -11.62 -2.08
C ARG A 32 0.97 -11.24 -2.32
N ILE A 33 1.79 -12.21 -2.68
CA ILE A 33 3.16 -11.95 -3.13
C ILE A 33 3.19 -12.06 -4.66
N GLY A 34 3.49 -10.94 -5.32
CA GLY A 34 3.51 -10.84 -6.77
C GLY A 34 2.15 -10.50 -7.36
N GLY A 35 2.12 -9.57 -8.31
CA GLY A 35 0.89 -9.02 -8.88
C GLY A 35 1.02 -7.54 -9.20
N SER A 36 0.02 -6.76 -8.80
CA SER A 36 -0.06 -5.31 -8.99
C SER A 36 -0.29 -4.59 -7.66
N GLY A 37 0.22 -3.36 -7.52
CA GLY A 37 0.02 -2.54 -6.32
C GLY A 37 0.82 -3.11 -5.14
N LEU A 38 0.18 -3.26 -3.97
CA LEU A 38 0.83 -3.77 -2.76
C LEU A 38 1.45 -5.16 -2.95
N ASP A 39 0.86 -6.01 -3.79
CA ASP A 39 1.41 -7.33 -4.11
C ASP A 39 2.80 -7.21 -4.77
N THR A 40 3.05 -6.15 -5.55
CA THR A 40 4.33 -5.84 -6.18
C THR A 40 5.33 -5.33 -5.15
N ASP A 41 4.93 -4.35 -4.33
CA ASP A 41 5.78 -3.79 -3.28
C ASP A 41 6.29 -4.88 -2.32
N ALA A 42 5.38 -5.76 -1.91
CA ALA A 42 5.71 -6.91 -1.07
C ALA A 42 6.70 -7.86 -1.73
N PHE A 43 6.50 -8.14 -3.02
CA PHE A 43 7.41 -9.00 -3.77
C PHE A 43 8.80 -8.38 -3.86
N GLU A 44 8.92 -7.07 -4.07
CA GLU A 44 10.21 -6.39 -4.16
C GLU A 44 10.96 -6.39 -2.83
N ALA A 45 10.27 -6.15 -1.71
CA ALA A 45 10.86 -6.24 -0.38
C ALA A 45 11.35 -7.69 -0.06
N LEU A 46 10.53 -8.68 -0.41
CA LEU A 46 10.88 -10.10 -0.25
C LEU A 46 12.02 -10.52 -1.19
N ARG A 47 12.05 -10.02 -2.41
CA ARG A 47 13.10 -10.28 -3.39
C ARG A 47 14.44 -9.73 -2.92
N ALA A 48 14.45 -8.52 -2.36
CA ALA A 48 15.65 -7.93 -1.77
C ALA A 48 16.19 -8.77 -0.60
N SER A 49 15.32 -9.21 0.31
CA SER A 49 15.73 -10.05 1.45
C SER A 49 16.17 -11.46 1.06
N HIS A 50 15.53 -12.06 0.06
CA HIS A 50 15.93 -13.35 -0.50
C HIS A 50 17.31 -13.26 -1.18
N ARG A 51 17.52 -12.26 -2.05
CA ARG A 51 18.82 -12.04 -2.71
C ARG A 51 19.92 -11.69 -1.71
N GLY A 52 19.57 -10.96 -0.65
CA GLY A 52 20.46 -10.69 0.49
C GLY A 52 20.73 -11.90 1.39
N ARG A 53 20.10 -13.07 1.12
CA ARG A 53 20.26 -14.32 1.87
C ARG A 53 19.90 -14.23 3.35
N PHE A 54 18.92 -13.39 3.70
CA PHE A 54 18.44 -13.24 5.07
C PHE A 54 16.92 -13.42 5.23
N LEU A 55 16.21 -13.75 4.15
CA LEU A 55 14.80 -14.11 4.25
C LEU A 55 14.65 -15.44 5.00
N GLY A 56 14.03 -15.39 6.19
CA GLY A 56 13.68 -16.59 6.94
C GLY A 56 12.35 -17.17 6.47
N GLN A 57 11.27 -16.39 6.56
CA GLN A 57 9.94 -16.79 6.08
C GLN A 57 9.08 -15.57 5.76
N ALA A 58 8.23 -15.69 4.74
CA ALA A 58 7.19 -14.73 4.40
C ALA A 58 5.80 -15.32 4.65
N ILE A 59 4.90 -14.55 5.26
CA ILE A 59 3.50 -14.93 5.48
C ILE A 59 2.59 -14.00 4.67
N ALA A 60 1.80 -14.56 3.76
CA ALA A 60 0.91 -13.79 2.88
C ALA A 60 -0.29 -14.64 2.44
N TYR A 61 -1.34 -14.02 1.88
CA TYR A 61 -2.57 -14.72 1.51
C TYR A 61 -2.50 -15.54 0.22
N ASP A 62 -1.48 -15.32 -0.62
CA ASP A 62 -1.28 -16.08 -1.86
C ASP A 62 0.15 -15.84 -2.36
N ASN A 63 0.65 -16.73 -3.21
CA ASN A 63 1.98 -16.64 -3.83
C ASN A 63 1.86 -16.77 -5.35
N ARG A 64 2.13 -15.69 -6.09
CA ARG A 64 2.00 -15.61 -7.56
C ARG A 64 3.33 -15.42 -8.28
N GLN A 65 4.38 -15.13 -7.53
CA GLN A 65 5.75 -15.03 -8.04
C GLN A 65 6.40 -16.41 -8.16
N LYS A 66 7.52 -16.50 -8.89
CA LYS A 66 8.27 -17.75 -9.11
C LYS A 66 9.76 -17.68 -8.76
N GLU A 67 10.26 -16.51 -8.35
CA GLU A 67 11.69 -16.27 -8.06
C GLU A 67 12.10 -16.78 -6.67
N ILE A 68 11.26 -16.56 -5.65
CA ILE A 68 11.51 -16.95 -4.27
C ILE A 68 10.97 -18.37 -4.05
N PRO A 69 11.78 -19.30 -3.53
CA PRO A 69 11.36 -20.67 -3.24
C PRO A 69 10.09 -20.72 -2.38
N ALA A 70 9.12 -21.55 -2.80
CA ALA A 70 7.84 -21.67 -2.09
C ALA A 70 8.00 -22.12 -0.62
N ALA A 71 9.06 -22.85 -0.29
CA ALA A 71 9.38 -23.26 1.08
C ALA A 71 9.61 -22.07 2.05
N LEU A 72 10.02 -20.91 1.52
CA LEU A 72 10.18 -19.68 2.29
C LEU A 72 8.87 -18.89 2.43
N ILE A 73 7.77 -19.36 1.83
CA ILE A 73 6.50 -18.63 1.77
C ILE A 73 5.39 -19.47 2.41
N TYR A 74 4.93 -19.05 3.59
CA TYR A 74 3.76 -19.58 4.25
C TYR A 74 2.48 -18.93 3.71
N SER A 75 1.83 -19.60 2.76
CA SER A 75 0.61 -19.10 2.15
C SER A 75 -0.62 -19.34 3.02
N LEU A 76 -1.30 -18.26 3.41
CA LEU A 76 -2.62 -18.27 4.03
C LEU A 76 -3.75 -18.38 2.99
N ARG A 77 -3.49 -18.94 1.81
CA ARG A 77 -4.53 -19.11 0.78
C ARG A 77 -5.70 -19.90 1.35
N TRP A 78 -5.42 -20.98 2.06
CA TRP A 78 -6.42 -21.79 2.75
C TRP A 78 -6.37 -21.47 4.25
N HIS A 79 -7.37 -20.73 4.72
CA HIS A 79 -7.43 -20.22 6.09
C HIS A 79 -8.85 -20.34 6.67
N PRO A 80 -9.01 -20.61 7.97
CA PRO A 80 -10.31 -20.83 8.60
C PRO A 80 -11.20 -19.59 8.59
N VAL A 81 -10.62 -18.38 8.54
CA VAL A 81 -11.40 -17.13 8.47
C VAL A 81 -12.32 -17.08 7.26
N ARG A 82 -12.08 -17.88 6.19
CA ARG A 82 -13.02 -17.99 5.06
C ARG A 82 -14.44 -18.37 5.48
N LEU A 83 -14.61 -19.08 6.60
CA LEU A 83 -15.93 -19.38 7.17
C LEU A 83 -16.71 -18.12 7.59
N LEU A 84 -16.03 -16.99 7.74
CA LEU A 84 -16.63 -15.68 8.05
C LEU A 84 -16.87 -14.82 6.80
N SER A 85 -16.80 -15.38 5.58
CA SER A 85 -17.02 -14.62 4.34
C SER A 85 -18.45 -14.09 4.17
N PHE A 86 -19.39 -14.56 4.99
CA PHE A 86 -20.77 -14.04 5.05
C PHE A 86 -20.87 -12.68 5.78
N LEU A 87 -19.81 -12.24 6.47
CA LEU A 87 -19.77 -10.94 7.12
C LEU A 87 -19.48 -9.83 6.11
N ASP A 88 -19.93 -8.61 6.43
CA ASP A 88 -19.58 -7.44 5.64
C ASP A 88 -18.07 -7.23 5.56
N SER A 89 -17.64 -6.61 4.46
CA SER A 89 -16.23 -6.42 4.11
C SER A 89 -15.35 -5.90 5.27
N PRO A 90 -15.75 -4.88 6.07
CA PRO A 90 -14.92 -4.39 7.17
C PRO A 90 -14.61 -5.46 8.23
N TYR A 91 -15.59 -6.28 8.58
CA TYR A 91 -15.45 -7.34 9.57
C TYR A 91 -14.63 -8.51 9.02
N TYR A 92 -14.94 -8.95 7.79
CA TYR A 92 -14.24 -10.06 7.17
C TYR A 92 -12.74 -9.74 6.96
N TYR A 93 -12.42 -8.56 6.43
CA TYR A 93 -11.03 -8.15 6.25
C TYR A 93 -10.31 -7.89 7.57
N GLY A 94 -10.99 -7.32 8.57
CA GLY A 94 -10.47 -7.20 9.92
C GLY A 94 -10.10 -8.54 10.54
N ALA A 95 -10.99 -9.55 10.42
CA ALA A 95 -10.72 -10.91 10.88
C ALA A 95 -9.51 -11.53 10.18
N LYS A 96 -9.39 -11.34 8.86
CA LYS A 96 -8.25 -11.85 8.09
C LYS A 96 -6.93 -11.19 8.51
N LYS A 97 -6.91 -9.88 8.74
CA LYS A 97 -5.72 -9.17 9.23
C LYS A 97 -5.30 -9.67 10.61
N LYS A 98 -6.24 -9.85 11.54
CA LYS A 98 -5.96 -10.40 12.89
C LYS A 98 -5.48 -11.86 12.85
N TYR A 99 -5.99 -12.66 11.90
CA TYR A 99 -5.50 -14.02 11.70
C TYR A 99 -4.06 -14.07 11.19
N LEU A 100 -3.73 -13.25 10.18
CA LEU A 100 -2.35 -13.08 9.71
C LEU A 100 -1.43 -12.69 10.87
N ASP A 101 -1.82 -11.67 11.65
CA ASP A 101 -1.09 -11.19 12.82
C ASP A 101 -0.86 -12.31 13.86
N THR A 102 -1.89 -13.12 14.14
CA THR A 102 -1.79 -14.25 15.08
C THR A 102 -0.79 -15.31 14.59
N VAL A 103 -0.80 -15.61 13.29
CA VAL A 103 0.15 -16.58 12.70
C VAL A 103 1.58 -16.03 12.77
N ALA A 104 1.78 -14.76 12.42
CA ALA A 104 3.10 -14.10 12.49
C ALA A 104 3.61 -14.02 13.93
N ALA A 105 2.77 -13.66 14.89
CA ALA A 105 3.11 -13.63 16.32
C ALA A 105 3.56 -15.01 16.83
N ARG A 106 2.87 -16.09 16.42
CA ARG A 106 3.28 -17.47 16.75
C ARG A 106 4.64 -17.82 16.14
N GLN A 107 4.91 -17.39 14.91
CA GLN A 107 6.21 -17.59 14.27
C GLN A 107 7.33 -16.85 15.01
N LEU A 108 7.14 -15.58 15.37
CA LEU A 108 8.10 -14.82 16.19
C LEU A 108 8.35 -15.50 17.55
N ALA A 109 7.29 -16.06 18.16
CA ALA A 109 7.40 -16.76 19.43
C ALA A 109 8.30 -18.02 19.38
N THR A 110 8.62 -18.55 18.19
CA THR A 110 9.59 -19.66 18.06
C THR A 110 11.04 -19.26 18.34
N GLY A 111 11.37 -17.96 18.32
CA GLY A 111 12.74 -17.47 18.54
C GLY A 111 13.69 -17.67 17.34
N ARG A 112 13.17 -18.06 16.17
CA ARG A 112 13.95 -18.32 14.96
C ARG A 112 14.29 -17.08 14.13
N TYR A 113 13.72 -15.92 14.48
CA TYR A 113 13.80 -14.70 13.67
C TYR A 113 14.46 -13.59 14.48
N ASP A 114 15.32 -12.81 13.83
CA ASP A 114 16.06 -11.69 14.42
C ASP A 114 15.67 -10.33 13.82
N LEU A 115 14.71 -10.31 12.90
CA LEU A 115 14.06 -9.10 12.39
C LEU A 115 12.60 -9.42 12.01
N PHE A 116 11.70 -8.48 12.28
CA PHE A 116 10.30 -8.54 11.84
C PHE A 116 9.98 -7.36 10.90
N HIS A 117 9.31 -7.64 9.78
CA HIS A 117 8.83 -6.63 8.84
C HIS A 117 7.35 -6.88 8.54
N SER A 118 6.50 -5.88 8.79
CA SER A 118 5.09 -5.93 8.42
C SER A 118 4.54 -4.58 7.95
N TRP A 119 3.22 -4.49 7.80
CA TRP A 119 2.50 -3.31 7.34
C TRP A 119 1.52 -2.84 8.39
N SER A 120 1.24 -1.54 8.40
CA SER A 120 0.26 -0.99 9.33
C SER A 120 -1.13 -1.60 9.15
N GLY A 121 -1.73 -1.97 10.28
CA GLY A 121 -3.00 -2.65 10.44
C GLY A 121 -2.91 -4.17 10.52
N ASP A 122 -1.73 -4.76 10.29
CA ASP A 122 -1.56 -6.20 10.11
C ASP A 122 -0.78 -6.87 11.25
N CYS A 123 -0.26 -6.13 12.24
CA CYS A 123 0.86 -6.62 13.03
C CYS A 123 0.91 -6.31 14.53
N LEU A 124 -0.15 -5.75 15.15
CA LEU A 124 -0.14 -5.41 16.57
C LEU A 124 0.34 -6.55 17.51
N GLN A 125 -0.23 -7.76 17.40
CA GLN A 125 0.15 -8.88 18.26
C GLN A 125 1.59 -9.31 17.99
N SER A 126 1.98 -9.32 16.73
CA SER A 126 3.34 -9.63 16.29
C SER A 126 4.35 -8.65 16.87
N LEU A 127 4.04 -7.35 16.86
CA LEU A 127 4.88 -6.29 17.45
C LEU A 127 5.00 -6.43 18.98
N ARG A 128 3.91 -6.78 19.67
CA ARG A 128 3.97 -7.07 21.12
C ARG A 128 4.91 -8.24 21.42
N VAL A 129 4.85 -9.31 20.62
CA VAL A 129 5.77 -10.45 20.74
C VAL A 129 7.21 -10.06 20.39
N ALA A 130 7.42 -9.30 19.32
CA ALA A 130 8.72 -8.82 18.90
C ALA A 130 9.38 -8.00 20.03
N ARG A 131 8.66 -7.02 20.61
CA ARG A 131 9.11 -6.22 21.75
C ARG A 131 9.48 -7.09 22.96
N LYS A 132 8.61 -8.03 23.36
CA LYS A 132 8.87 -8.94 24.49
C LYS A 132 10.13 -9.79 24.26
N ARG A 133 10.42 -10.14 23.01
CA ARG A 133 11.58 -10.95 22.61
C ARG A 133 12.80 -10.12 22.20
N ARG A 134 12.71 -8.78 22.24
CA ARG A 134 13.74 -7.85 21.76
C ARG A 134 14.15 -8.12 20.30
N ILE A 135 13.17 -8.47 19.46
CA ILE A 135 13.35 -8.61 18.01
C ILE A 135 13.04 -7.24 17.39
N PRO A 136 14.01 -6.59 16.72
CA PRO A 136 13.77 -5.35 15.99
C PRO A 136 12.66 -5.49 14.96
N SER A 137 11.90 -4.42 14.77
CA SER A 137 10.68 -4.42 13.97
C SER A 137 10.56 -3.21 13.04
N LEU A 138 10.15 -3.48 11.81
CA LEU A 138 9.91 -2.48 10.78
C LEU A 138 8.44 -2.56 10.32
N VAL A 139 7.78 -1.41 10.24
CA VAL A 139 6.40 -1.32 9.77
C VAL A 139 6.29 -0.37 8.58
N GLU A 140 5.83 -0.88 7.45
CA GLU A 140 5.49 -0.06 6.29
C GLU A 140 4.16 0.69 6.49
N ILE A 141 4.19 1.99 6.22
CA ILE A 141 3.05 2.88 6.26
C ILE A 141 2.62 3.20 4.82
N PRO A 142 1.55 2.57 4.31
CA PRO A 142 1.10 2.75 2.93
C PRO A 142 0.38 4.07 2.68
N THR A 143 0.14 4.87 3.72
CA THR A 143 -0.66 6.11 3.68
C THR A 143 -0.05 7.17 4.61
N TRP A 144 -0.84 8.16 5.00
CA TRP A 144 -0.47 9.11 6.05
C TRP A 144 -0.78 8.55 7.45
N HIS A 145 -0.32 9.26 8.47
CA HIS A 145 -0.68 9.01 9.86
C HIS A 145 -2.21 8.94 10.00
N ARG A 146 -2.70 7.91 10.67
CA ARG A 146 -4.14 7.62 10.77
C ARG A 146 -4.85 8.45 11.84
N ASP A 147 -4.09 9.09 12.71
CA ASP A 147 -4.61 10.17 13.54
C ASP A 147 -4.61 11.47 12.75
N ARG A 148 -5.81 11.96 12.43
CA ARG A 148 -6.02 13.24 11.75
C ARG A 148 -6.24 14.39 12.74
N GLY A 149 -5.91 14.21 14.02
CA GLY A 149 -6.33 15.13 15.08
C GLY A 149 -7.85 15.04 15.33
N LYS A 150 -8.31 15.72 16.38
CA LYS A 150 -9.66 15.62 17.00
C LYS A 150 -10.82 15.60 15.98
N ILE A 151 -11.16 14.43 15.43
CA ILE A 151 -12.57 14.11 15.21
C ILE A 151 -13.12 13.94 16.62
N ALA A 152 -13.92 14.90 17.05
CA ALA A 152 -14.61 14.85 18.33
C ALA A 152 -15.15 13.43 18.51
N ARG A 153 -14.81 12.80 19.63
CA ARG A 153 -15.59 11.68 20.15
C ARG A 153 -17.03 12.20 20.15
N SER A 154 -17.86 11.80 19.20
CA SER A 154 -19.28 11.70 19.46
C SER A 154 -19.37 10.65 20.55
N ALA A 155 -19.31 11.11 21.79
CA ALA A 155 -19.51 10.29 22.96
C ALA A 155 -20.98 9.86 22.94
N SER A 156 -21.31 8.86 22.13
CA SER A 156 -22.49 8.04 22.37
C SER A 156 -22.10 7.07 23.47
N SER A 157 -22.16 7.55 24.71
CA SER A 157 -22.16 6.70 25.89
C SER A 157 -23.48 5.94 25.94
N ALA A 158 -23.53 4.81 25.27
CA ALA A 158 -24.47 3.74 25.58
C ALA A 158 -23.65 2.45 25.66
N PRO A 159 -23.83 1.62 26.71
CA PRO A 159 -23.22 0.29 26.78
C PRO A 159 -23.94 -0.61 25.77
N VAL A 160 -23.62 -0.43 24.49
CA VAL A 160 -24.03 -1.37 23.45
C VAL A 160 -23.27 -2.65 23.74
N HIS A 161 -23.99 -3.75 24.00
CA HIS A 161 -23.44 -5.10 23.94
C HIS A 161 -22.46 -5.17 22.77
N GLN A 162 -21.15 -5.18 23.04
CA GLN A 162 -20.17 -5.20 21.98
C GLN A 162 -20.30 -6.54 21.28
N SER A 163 -21.00 -6.54 20.14
CA SER A 163 -21.09 -7.69 19.28
C SER A 163 -19.68 -8.19 19.03
N TRP A 164 -19.45 -9.50 19.11
CA TRP A 164 -18.15 -10.10 18.82
C TRP A 164 -17.59 -9.66 17.46
N LYS A 165 -18.47 -9.25 16.52
CA LYS A 165 -18.10 -8.66 15.22
C LYS A 165 -17.35 -7.34 15.37
N GLN A 166 -17.70 -6.48 16.33
CA GLN A 166 -17.00 -5.21 16.55
C GLN A 166 -15.53 -5.44 16.93
N LYS A 167 -15.23 -6.54 17.64
CA LYS A 167 -13.86 -6.97 17.93
C LYS A 167 -13.08 -7.39 16.69
N LEU A 168 -13.68 -7.51 15.50
CA LEU A 168 -12.96 -7.76 14.25
C LEU A 168 -12.51 -6.46 13.57
N LEU A 169 -13.17 -5.33 13.85
CA LEU A 169 -12.79 -4.05 13.28
C LEU A 169 -11.38 -3.65 13.74
N LEU A 170 -10.73 -2.86 12.88
CA LEU A 170 -9.46 -2.23 13.19
C LEU A 170 -9.77 -0.80 13.61
N ASP A 171 -9.70 -0.56 14.90
CA ASP A 171 -9.85 0.77 15.47
C ASP A 171 -8.56 1.59 15.36
N ARG A 172 -8.69 2.89 15.64
CA ARG A 172 -7.58 3.85 15.64
C ARG A 172 -6.51 3.49 16.67
N GLU A 173 -6.92 3.02 17.85
CA GLU A 173 -6.02 2.72 18.96
C GLU A 173 -5.01 1.64 18.59
N ARG A 174 -5.46 0.61 17.87
CA ARG A 174 -4.59 -0.42 17.31
C ARG A 174 -3.47 0.16 16.44
N TYR A 175 -3.79 1.08 15.55
CA TYR A 175 -2.77 1.67 14.67
C TYR A 175 -1.76 2.51 15.45
N LEU A 176 -2.23 3.30 16.42
CA LEU A 176 -1.35 4.08 17.27
C LEU A 176 -0.41 3.19 18.07
N GLU A 177 -0.94 2.12 18.66
CA GLU A 177 -0.12 1.16 19.39
C GLU A 177 0.87 0.44 18.45
N GLU A 178 0.48 0.08 17.22
CA GLU A 178 1.43 -0.44 16.23
C GLU A 178 2.57 0.55 15.95
N TYR A 179 2.26 1.84 15.80
CA TYR A 179 3.27 2.87 15.59
C TYR A 179 4.19 3.00 16.80
N ASP A 180 3.65 2.99 18.01
CA ASP A 180 4.44 3.07 19.24
C ASP A 180 5.31 1.83 19.45
N LEU A 181 4.80 0.65 19.09
CA LEU A 181 5.49 -0.62 19.26
C LEU A 181 6.67 -0.80 18.31
N ALA A 182 6.53 -0.35 17.06
CA ALA A 182 7.55 -0.51 16.03
C ALA A 182 8.86 0.22 16.37
N ASP A 183 9.99 -0.37 15.97
CA ASP A 183 11.30 0.28 16.10
C ASP A 183 11.54 1.27 14.95
N LEU A 184 11.07 0.94 13.75
CA LEU A 184 11.17 1.81 12.57
C LEU A 184 9.87 1.82 11.76
N LEU A 185 9.45 3.00 11.34
CA LEU A 185 8.30 3.23 10.46
C LEU A 185 8.81 3.63 9.08
N VAL A 186 8.54 2.80 8.08
CA VAL A 186 8.90 3.10 6.69
C VAL A 186 7.76 3.86 6.03
N VAL A 187 8.03 5.11 5.67
CA VAL A 187 7.06 6.03 5.05
C VAL A 187 7.41 6.29 3.59
N LEU A 188 6.39 6.44 2.75
CA LEU A 188 6.55 6.48 1.29
C LEU A 188 6.76 7.88 0.70
N SER A 189 6.58 8.93 1.51
CA SER A 189 6.77 10.31 1.11
C SER A 189 7.11 11.22 2.28
N GLU A 190 7.73 12.36 1.97
CA GLU A 190 8.01 13.40 2.96
C GLU A 190 6.72 13.93 3.60
N LYS A 191 5.63 14.05 2.82
CA LYS A 191 4.33 14.41 3.37
C LYS A 191 3.80 13.39 4.35
N ALA A 192 3.95 12.09 4.05
CA ALA A 192 3.58 11.05 5.00
C ALA A 192 4.44 11.18 6.28
N ALA A 193 5.77 11.34 6.16
CA ALA A 193 6.66 11.56 7.30
C ALA A 193 6.21 12.76 8.16
N GLN A 194 5.88 13.88 7.53
CA GLN A 194 5.42 15.09 8.20
C GLN A 194 4.16 14.84 9.04
N THR A 195 3.23 13.99 8.59
CA THR A 195 2.05 13.65 9.39
C THR A 195 2.37 12.88 10.67
N PHE A 196 3.50 12.15 10.73
CA PHE A 196 3.98 11.52 11.96
C PHE A 196 4.71 12.53 12.85
N ARG A 197 5.54 13.41 12.27
CA ARG A 197 6.25 14.47 13.02
C ARG A 197 5.29 15.42 13.74
N VAL A 198 4.21 15.82 13.07
CA VAL A 198 3.15 16.66 13.67
C VAL A 198 2.50 15.98 14.89
N GLN A 199 2.52 14.65 14.93
CA GLN A 199 1.99 13.86 16.05
C GLN A 199 3.08 13.53 17.10
N GLY A 200 4.27 14.11 16.99
CA GLY A 200 5.35 13.99 17.97
C GLY A 200 6.23 12.75 17.82
N PHE A 201 6.18 12.05 16.68
CA PHE A 201 7.09 10.92 16.44
C PHE A 201 8.52 11.43 16.18
N PRO A 202 9.54 10.80 16.79
CA PRO A 202 10.93 11.20 16.62
C PRO A 202 11.46 10.84 15.22
N GLU A 203 12.41 11.63 14.71
CA GLU A 203 12.92 11.49 13.33
C GLU A 203 13.62 10.15 13.11
N GLU A 204 14.38 9.67 14.09
CA GLU A 204 15.09 8.39 14.03
C GLU A 204 14.17 7.17 13.91
N LYS A 205 12.88 7.33 14.23
CA LYS A 205 11.86 6.29 14.07
C LYS A 205 11.23 6.32 12.67
N LEU A 206 11.45 7.36 11.89
CA LEU A 206 10.92 7.50 10.54
C LEU A 206 12.02 7.20 9.52
N PHE A 207 11.73 6.30 8.58
CA PHE A 207 12.62 6.04 7.46
C PHE A 207 11.88 6.31 6.15
N TYR A 208 12.33 7.33 5.43
CA TYR A 208 11.78 7.66 4.12
C TYR A 208 12.30 6.69 3.05
N LEU A 209 11.39 5.90 2.48
CA LEU A 209 11.67 5.00 1.36
C LEU A 209 10.64 5.23 0.24
N PRO A 210 10.96 6.04 -0.79
CA PRO A 210 10.07 6.21 -1.93
C PRO A 210 9.90 4.91 -2.71
N ARG A 211 8.73 4.77 -3.36
CA ARG A 211 8.49 3.64 -4.26
C ARG A 211 9.42 3.70 -5.47
N GLY A 212 10.02 2.55 -5.77
CA GLY A 212 10.79 2.34 -7.00
C GLY A 212 9.91 2.00 -8.19
N VAL A 213 10.48 2.08 -9.39
CA VAL A 213 9.86 1.63 -10.63
C VAL A 213 10.85 0.77 -11.41
N ASP A 214 10.34 -0.28 -12.07
CA ASP A 214 11.13 -1.06 -13.01
C ASP A 214 11.31 -0.27 -14.31
N VAL A 215 12.48 0.35 -14.48
CA VAL A 215 12.84 1.17 -15.66
C VAL A 215 13.14 0.34 -16.92
N GLN A 216 13.22 -0.99 -16.81
CA GLN A 216 13.28 -1.86 -17.97
C GLN A 216 11.88 -2.11 -18.52
N ARG A 217 10.89 -2.23 -17.64
CA ARG A 217 9.47 -2.42 -17.98
C ARG A 217 8.77 -1.12 -18.36
N PHE A 218 8.96 -0.06 -17.57
CA PHE A 218 8.34 1.24 -17.81
C PHE A 218 9.31 2.15 -18.55
N ARG A 219 9.12 2.26 -19.86
CA ARG A 219 9.94 3.10 -20.75
C ARG A 219 9.05 4.05 -21.56
N PRO A 220 9.55 5.24 -21.91
CA PRO A 220 8.88 6.11 -22.86
C PRO A 220 8.64 5.35 -24.18
N GLY A 221 7.41 5.40 -24.70
CA GLY A 221 7.11 4.88 -26.02
C GLY A 221 7.17 5.96 -27.09
N ARG A 222 6.70 5.61 -28.29
CA ARG A 222 6.56 6.58 -29.39
C ARG A 222 5.35 7.48 -29.11
N ARG A 223 5.56 8.80 -29.22
CA ARG A 223 4.47 9.77 -29.08
C ARG A 223 3.35 9.48 -30.09
N PRO A 224 2.08 9.36 -29.65
CA PRO A 224 0.97 9.13 -30.55
C PRO A 224 0.72 10.33 -31.47
N PRO A 225 0.05 10.13 -32.63
CA PRO A 225 -0.29 11.23 -33.54
C PRO A 225 -1.36 12.17 -32.96
N LEU A 226 -2.28 11.66 -32.13
CA LEU A 226 -3.30 12.44 -31.42
C LEU A 226 -2.86 12.70 -29.98
N PHE A 227 -3.36 13.79 -29.38
CA PHE A 227 -3.13 14.04 -27.96
C PHE A 227 -3.84 12.98 -27.11
N ARG A 228 -3.06 12.11 -26.46
CA ARG A 228 -3.60 11.02 -25.64
C ARG A 228 -3.34 11.26 -24.16
N ALA A 229 -4.40 11.52 -23.40
CA ALA A 229 -4.35 11.48 -21.94
C ALA A 229 -4.60 10.05 -21.46
N VAL A 230 -3.77 9.55 -20.54
CA VAL A 230 -3.93 8.21 -19.96
C VAL A 230 -4.09 8.32 -18.45
N PHE A 231 -5.16 7.74 -17.92
CA PHE A 231 -5.33 7.49 -16.49
C PHE A 231 -5.06 6.02 -16.21
N SER A 232 -4.24 5.72 -15.19
CA SER A 232 -3.96 4.35 -14.76
C SER A 232 -4.23 4.16 -13.26
N GLY A 233 -5.24 3.35 -12.92
CA GLY A 233 -5.63 3.08 -11.54
C GLY A 233 -7.08 2.62 -11.43
N ALA A 234 -7.53 2.25 -10.23
CA ALA A 234 -8.96 2.00 -10.02
C ALA A 234 -9.76 3.28 -10.32
N LEU A 235 -10.82 3.17 -11.11
CA LEU A 235 -11.72 4.29 -11.41
C LEU A 235 -12.66 4.45 -10.23
N ILE A 236 -12.21 5.26 -9.28
CA ILE A 236 -12.90 5.60 -8.03
C ILE A 236 -12.73 7.10 -7.77
N GLU A 237 -13.67 7.71 -7.06
CA GLU A 237 -13.69 9.12 -6.71
C GLU A 237 -12.45 9.53 -5.93
N ARG A 238 -11.97 8.68 -5.01
CA ARG A 238 -10.72 8.95 -4.29
C ARG A 238 -9.52 9.15 -5.22
N LYS A 239 -9.50 8.44 -6.36
CA LYS A 239 -8.47 8.56 -7.41
C LYS A 239 -8.73 9.70 -8.39
N GLY A 240 -9.81 10.47 -8.17
CA GLY A 240 -10.13 11.69 -8.90
C GLY A 240 -10.81 11.47 -10.24
N ILE A 241 -11.43 10.31 -10.48
CA ILE A 241 -12.05 10.01 -11.79
C ILE A 241 -13.13 11.03 -12.16
N HIS A 242 -13.90 11.53 -11.18
CA HIS A 242 -14.93 12.54 -11.41
C HIS A 242 -14.34 13.86 -11.89
N HIS A 243 -13.25 14.33 -11.26
CA HIS A 243 -12.53 15.53 -11.67
C HIS A 243 -11.96 15.39 -13.07
N LEU A 244 -11.37 14.23 -13.39
CA LEU A 244 -10.80 13.97 -14.70
C LEU A 244 -11.87 14.00 -15.80
N LEU A 245 -12.97 13.29 -15.60
CA LEU A 245 -14.06 13.21 -16.57
C LEU A 245 -14.72 14.57 -16.79
N GLU A 246 -14.97 15.31 -15.71
CA GLU A 246 -15.53 16.65 -15.79
C GLU A 246 -14.59 17.62 -16.52
N ALA A 247 -13.29 17.62 -16.18
CA ALA A 247 -12.31 18.47 -16.84
C ALA A 247 -12.18 18.13 -18.33
N TRP A 248 -12.10 16.84 -18.68
CA TRP A 248 -12.06 16.38 -20.07
C TRP A 248 -13.29 16.83 -20.85
N HIS A 249 -14.47 16.71 -20.24
CA HIS A 249 -15.72 17.14 -20.83
C HIS A 249 -15.77 18.66 -21.05
N ARG A 250 -15.27 19.47 -20.11
CA ARG A 250 -15.25 20.94 -20.24
C ARG A 250 -14.23 21.43 -21.26
N LEU A 251 -13.04 20.81 -21.31
CA LEU A 251 -11.97 21.19 -22.23
C LEU A 251 -12.34 20.98 -23.69
N ALA A 252 -13.18 19.98 -23.98
CA ALA A 252 -13.72 19.71 -25.31
C ALA A 252 -12.66 19.69 -26.42
N LEU A 253 -11.47 19.15 -26.11
CA LEU A 253 -10.32 19.16 -27.01
C LEU A 253 -10.64 18.46 -28.34
N LYS A 254 -10.26 19.12 -29.44
CA LYS A 254 -10.22 18.51 -30.77
C LYS A 254 -8.98 17.63 -30.88
N ASP A 255 -9.05 16.57 -31.70
CA ASP A 255 -7.92 15.69 -32.00
C ASP A 255 -7.22 15.10 -30.76
N ALA A 256 -8.04 14.76 -29.76
CA ALA A 256 -7.60 14.28 -28.47
C ALA A 256 -8.41 13.06 -28.03
N GLU A 257 -7.80 12.17 -27.25
CA GLU A 257 -8.46 11.00 -26.68
C GLU A 257 -8.04 10.76 -25.22
N LEU A 258 -8.96 10.19 -24.44
CA LEU A 258 -8.75 9.84 -23.04
C LEU A 258 -8.85 8.34 -22.84
N TRP A 259 -7.77 7.71 -22.38
CA TRP A 259 -7.75 6.29 -22.07
C TRP A 259 -7.83 6.08 -20.55
N LEU A 260 -8.82 5.31 -20.12
CA LEU A 260 -9.05 4.95 -18.72
C LEU A 260 -8.65 3.50 -18.50
N VAL A 261 -7.46 3.29 -17.91
CA VAL A 261 -6.84 2.00 -17.68
C VAL A 261 -7.02 1.58 -16.22
N GLY A 262 -8.01 0.74 -15.97
CA GLY A 262 -8.27 0.16 -14.67
C GLY A 262 -9.71 -0.31 -14.48
N ALA A 263 -9.99 -0.92 -13.32
CA ALA A 263 -11.32 -1.42 -13.01
C ALA A 263 -12.31 -0.28 -12.76
N VAL A 264 -13.48 -0.37 -13.39
CA VAL A 264 -14.61 0.57 -13.18
C VAL A 264 -15.39 0.15 -11.95
N HIS A 265 -15.47 1.02 -10.94
CA HIS A 265 -16.31 0.80 -9.77
C HIS A 265 -17.66 1.51 -9.91
N ASP A 266 -18.65 1.12 -9.10
CA ASP A 266 -20.01 1.65 -9.18
C ASP A 266 -20.08 3.17 -9.05
N GLU A 267 -19.25 3.75 -8.18
CA GLU A 267 -19.14 5.20 -7.99
C GLU A 267 -18.67 5.97 -9.24
N ALA A 268 -17.93 5.33 -10.15
CA ALA A 268 -17.49 5.98 -11.39
C ALA A 268 -18.58 6.01 -12.47
N LYS A 269 -19.58 5.11 -12.40
CA LYS A 269 -20.60 4.94 -13.45
C LYS A 269 -21.44 6.19 -13.68
N PRO A 270 -21.94 6.92 -12.64
CA PRO A 270 -22.69 8.15 -12.84
C PRO A 270 -21.87 9.24 -13.55
N HIS A 271 -20.59 9.38 -13.20
CA HIS A 271 -19.69 10.36 -13.81
C HIS A 271 -19.39 10.02 -15.27
N LEU A 272 -19.15 8.74 -15.57
CA LEU A 272 -18.98 8.27 -16.94
C LEU A 272 -20.23 8.57 -17.77
N LYS A 273 -21.43 8.27 -17.26
CA LYS A 273 -22.70 8.56 -17.96
C LYS A 273 -22.88 10.06 -18.22
N ARG A 274 -22.55 10.90 -17.24
CA ARG A 274 -22.76 12.35 -17.32
C ARG A 274 -21.77 13.03 -18.27
N PHE A 275 -20.52 12.60 -18.28
CA PHE A 275 -19.42 13.30 -18.95
C PHE A 275 -18.86 12.54 -20.16
N TRP A 276 -19.54 11.48 -20.60
CA TRP A 276 -19.13 10.67 -21.75
C TRP A 276 -18.87 11.52 -23.01
N ARG A 277 -17.86 11.11 -23.77
CA ARG A 277 -17.57 11.60 -25.12
C ARG A 277 -17.00 10.42 -25.93
N ASP A 278 -17.20 10.45 -27.24
CA ASP A 278 -16.77 9.36 -28.13
C ASP A 278 -15.24 9.17 -28.18
N ASN A 279 -14.49 10.20 -27.75
CA ASN A 279 -13.04 10.15 -27.61
C ASN A 279 -12.56 9.60 -26.25
N ILE A 280 -13.45 9.03 -25.44
CA ILE A 280 -13.11 8.32 -24.20
C ILE A 280 -13.09 6.82 -24.46
N ARG A 281 -11.97 6.18 -24.11
CA ARG A 281 -11.80 4.73 -24.18
C ARG A 281 -11.62 4.16 -22.77
N VAL A 282 -12.57 3.33 -22.35
CA VAL A 282 -12.43 2.53 -21.13
C VAL A 282 -11.74 1.21 -21.49
N VAL A 283 -10.50 1.03 -21.04
CA VAL A 283 -9.71 -0.18 -21.31
C VAL A 283 -10.07 -1.30 -20.33
N GLY A 284 -10.46 -0.95 -19.10
CA GLY A 284 -10.62 -1.93 -18.02
C GLY A 284 -9.30 -2.30 -17.35
N PHE A 285 -9.30 -3.34 -16.52
CA PHE A 285 -8.11 -3.80 -15.81
C PHE A 285 -7.05 -4.37 -16.77
N ALA A 286 -5.92 -3.68 -16.89
CA ALA A 286 -4.78 -4.12 -17.68
C ALA A 286 -3.72 -4.79 -16.79
N LYS A 287 -3.33 -6.03 -17.12
CA LYS A 287 -2.20 -6.72 -16.46
C LYS A 287 -0.84 -6.06 -16.77
N LYS A 288 -0.76 -5.41 -17.92
CA LYS A 288 0.43 -4.73 -18.45
C LYS A 288 0.13 -3.25 -18.71
N PRO A 289 -0.03 -2.42 -17.66
CA PRO A 289 -0.34 -1.00 -17.83
C PRO A 289 0.73 -0.23 -18.61
N GLU A 290 1.98 -0.68 -18.62
CA GLU A 290 3.08 -0.12 -19.39
C GLU A 290 2.80 -0.07 -20.91
N GLU A 291 2.04 -1.03 -21.45
CA GLU A 291 1.67 -1.09 -22.86
C GLU A 291 0.71 0.06 -23.24
N TYR A 292 -0.04 0.59 -22.27
CA TYR A 292 -0.95 1.72 -22.48
C TYR A 292 -0.30 3.05 -22.14
N LEU A 293 0.45 3.10 -21.03
CA LEU A 293 1.16 4.30 -20.57
C LEU A 293 2.20 4.76 -21.59
N SER A 294 2.93 3.82 -22.22
CA SER A 294 3.93 4.13 -23.25
C SER A 294 3.33 4.76 -24.52
N GLN A 295 2.02 4.65 -24.72
CA GLN A 295 1.33 5.28 -25.85
C GLN A 295 0.68 6.61 -25.47
N GLY A 296 0.80 7.07 -24.23
CA GLY A 296 0.25 8.34 -23.77
C GLY A 296 1.09 9.54 -24.21
N THR A 297 0.43 10.67 -24.42
CA THR A 297 1.11 11.99 -24.43
C THR A 297 1.35 12.47 -23.01
N ILE A 298 0.36 12.28 -22.13
CA ILE A 298 0.45 12.60 -20.72
C ILE A 298 -0.20 11.50 -19.87
N HIS A 299 0.33 11.30 -18.67
CA HIS A 299 -0.35 10.54 -17.62
C HIS A 299 -1.10 11.52 -16.71
N VAL A 300 -2.38 11.24 -16.44
CA VAL A 300 -3.23 12.09 -15.61
C VAL A 300 -3.69 11.30 -14.40
N PHE A 301 -3.43 11.83 -13.20
CA PHE A 301 -3.73 11.14 -11.95
C PHE A 301 -4.12 12.13 -10.83
N PRO A 302 -5.35 12.67 -10.85
CA PRO A 302 -5.81 13.74 -9.97
C PRO A 302 -6.31 13.19 -8.61
N SER A 303 -5.56 12.28 -8.00
CA SER A 303 -5.97 11.62 -6.76
C SER A 303 -5.98 12.58 -5.57
N GLN A 304 -7.02 12.49 -4.74
CA GLN A 304 -7.16 13.30 -3.54
C GLN A 304 -6.28 12.80 -2.38
N CYS A 305 -5.95 11.52 -2.36
CA CYS A 305 -5.19 10.91 -1.27
C CYS A 305 -4.37 9.71 -1.75
N GLU A 306 -3.05 9.86 -1.70
CA GLU A 306 -2.05 8.82 -1.99
C GLU A 306 -0.95 8.81 -0.93
N GLY A 307 -0.51 7.61 -0.53
CA GLY A 307 0.62 7.45 0.37
C GLY A 307 1.95 7.84 -0.25
N SER A 308 2.09 7.74 -1.57
CA SER A 308 3.30 8.12 -2.32
C SER A 308 3.27 9.56 -2.85
N ALA A 309 2.24 10.35 -2.52
CA ALA A 309 2.17 11.75 -2.97
C ALA A 309 3.32 12.57 -2.35
N LYS A 310 3.98 13.36 -3.20
CA LYS A 310 5.00 14.34 -2.81
C LYS A 310 4.37 15.61 -2.26
#